data_AF-A0A4P2Q4P0-F1
#
_entry.id   AF-A0A4P2Q4P0-F1
#
_cell.length_a   1.000
_cell.length_b   1.000
_cell.length_c   1.000
_cell.angle_alpha   90.00
_cell.angle_beta   90.00
_cell.angle_gamma   90.00
#
_symmetry.space_group_name_H-M   'P 1'
#
loop_
_entity.id
_entity.type
_entity.pdbx_description
1 polymer ?
#
loop_
_entity_poly.entity_id
_entity_poly.type
_entity_poly.pdbx_seq_one_letter_code
_entity_poly.pdbx_strand_id
1 'polypeptide(L)'
;MKRSGYAVGMMMWVGLLSSACASAPEAEVDVDAPGLEPMAYGLPGTNGIPKAAWHKWKGTIAKALKTPLMDGDVMNPKVAGAGDPEQGGDERLLRHLLECTVGGEASEGEASEGMVSGASAWRQGGLEEQVINNVLECVIAFVNDKMDGVDILISGAQLDGEEHPDFMHREAVWCANARGGAVYVDVYTTASLERGCGIDAEAALAQRYCTEGEEAFAECGLDYRGLLERSRCREVEPSEYGHQGGQYECGGRLCTMTWLTDITPDWCQPPPPPPT
;
A
#
# COMPACT_ATOMS: atom_id res chain seq x y z
N MET A 1 73.21 18.29 -44.37
CA MET A 1 74.13 17.41 -43.61
C MET A 1 73.36 16.19 -43.10
N LYS A 2 74.04 15.04 -43.02
CA LYS A 2 73.53 13.66 -42.89
C LYS A 2 73.13 13.24 -41.46
N ARG A 3 72.44 12.07 -41.41
CA ARG A 3 72.26 11.01 -40.38
C ARG A 3 70.87 11.03 -39.73
N SER A 4 69.96 10.06 -39.94
CA SER A 4 69.98 8.58 -39.85
C SER A 4 70.27 8.06 -38.43
N GLY A 5 69.29 7.35 -37.85
CA GLY A 5 69.42 6.61 -36.60
C GLY A 5 68.11 5.91 -36.21
N TYR A 6 67.94 4.69 -36.68
CA TYR A 6 66.97 3.72 -36.14
C TYR A 6 67.37 3.30 -34.72
N ALA A 7 66.39 3.09 -33.84
CA ALA A 7 66.56 2.28 -32.64
C ALA A 7 65.33 1.38 -32.44
N VAL A 8 65.61 0.09 -32.53
CA VAL A 8 64.71 -1.04 -32.30
C VAL A 8 64.59 -1.24 -30.79
N GLY A 9 63.36 -1.27 -30.28
CA GLY A 9 63.06 -1.52 -28.86
C GLY A 9 62.19 -2.75 -28.69
N MET A 10 62.77 -3.78 -28.07
CA MET A 10 62.23 -5.11 -27.73
C MET A 10 60.79 -5.13 -27.20
N MET A 11 59.93 -5.95 -27.83
CA MET A 11 58.74 -6.51 -27.18
C MET A 11 59.16 -7.71 -26.33
N MET A 12 59.07 -7.59 -25.00
CA MET A 12 59.08 -8.76 -24.12
C MET A 12 57.67 -9.35 -24.06
N TRP A 13 57.57 -10.58 -24.55
CA TRP A 13 56.48 -11.51 -24.28
C TRP A 13 56.44 -11.82 -22.78
N VAL A 14 55.35 -11.45 -22.11
CA VAL A 14 54.98 -12.01 -20.81
C VAL A 14 53.93 -13.09 -21.08
N GLY A 15 54.37 -14.34 -20.95
CA GLY A 15 53.47 -15.48 -20.92
C GLY A 15 52.59 -15.41 -19.68
N LEU A 16 51.27 -15.42 -19.90
CA LEU A 16 50.30 -15.68 -18.86
C LEU A 16 49.87 -17.14 -18.93
N LEU A 17 49.92 -17.73 -17.75
CA LEU A 17 49.71 -19.12 -17.39
C LEU A 17 48.37 -19.67 -17.89
N SER A 18 48.43 -20.83 -18.53
CA SER A 18 47.28 -21.71 -18.73
C SER A 18 46.84 -22.29 -17.38
N SER A 19 45.87 -21.66 -16.72
CA SER A 19 45.06 -22.31 -15.71
C SER A 19 43.79 -22.84 -16.38
N ALA A 20 43.71 -24.17 -16.48
CA ALA A 20 42.49 -24.87 -16.82
C ALA A 20 41.45 -24.65 -15.72
N CYS A 21 40.46 -23.81 -15.99
CA CYS A 21 39.22 -23.82 -15.22
C CYS A 21 38.29 -24.82 -15.89
N ALA A 22 38.07 -25.94 -15.19
CA ALA A 22 36.91 -26.79 -15.43
C ALA A 22 35.67 -25.89 -15.40
N SER A 23 34.85 -25.97 -16.44
CA SER A 23 33.50 -25.42 -16.44
C SER A 23 32.70 -26.13 -15.36
N ALA A 24 32.64 -25.53 -14.17
CA ALA A 24 31.55 -25.79 -13.25
C ALA A 24 30.26 -25.38 -13.99
N PRO A 25 29.21 -26.20 -13.99
CA PRO A 25 27.91 -25.71 -14.39
C PRO A 25 27.58 -24.56 -13.43
N GLU A 26 27.55 -23.34 -13.95
CA GLU A 26 26.81 -22.25 -13.35
C GLU A 26 25.38 -22.77 -13.26
N ALA A 27 25.02 -23.29 -12.08
CA ALA A 27 23.64 -23.25 -11.66
C ALA A 27 23.35 -21.75 -11.61
N GLU A 28 22.66 -21.27 -12.64
CA GLU A 28 21.85 -20.06 -12.54
C GLU A 28 20.94 -20.30 -11.34
N VAL A 29 21.39 -19.83 -10.18
CA VAL A 29 20.51 -19.59 -9.07
C VAL A 29 19.71 -18.40 -9.55
N ASP A 30 18.51 -18.67 -10.06
CA ASP A 30 17.43 -17.70 -10.05
C ASP A 30 17.37 -17.17 -8.62
N VAL A 31 18.00 -16.03 -8.39
CA VAL A 31 17.74 -15.24 -7.21
C VAL A 31 16.37 -14.68 -7.53
N ASP A 32 15.32 -15.35 -7.04
CA ASP A 32 13.96 -14.82 -7.06
C ASP A 32 14.06 -13.35 -6.66
N ALA A 33 13.81 -12.47 -7.64
CA ALA A 33 13.70 -11.06 -7.34
C ALA A 33 12.64 -10.95 -6.23
N PRO A 34 12.87 -10.15 -5.17
CA PRO A 34 11.82 -9.90 -4.18
C PRO A 34 10.62 -9.30 -4.92
N GLY A 35 9.64 -10.12 -5.29
CA GLY A 35 8.60 -9.66 -6.21
C GLY A 35 7.79 -10.71 -6.97
N LEU A 36 7.77 -11.99 -6.58
CA LEU A 36 6.87 -12.97 -7.21
C LEU A 36 6.17 -13.84 -6.17
N GLU A 37 5.65 -13.20 -5.12
CA GLU A 37 4.55 -13.82 -4.39
C GLU A 37 3.32 -13.76 -5.30
N PRO A 38 2.55 -14.86 -5.43
CA PRO A 38 1.20 -14.77 -5.97
C PRO A 38 0.42 -13.76 -5.10
N MET A 39 -0.45 -13.01 -5.76
CA MET A 39 -1.05 -11.83 -5.16
C MET A 39 -2.52 -12.11 -4.94
N ALA A 40 -2.97 -12.00 -3.69
CA ALA A 40 -4.34 -12.24 -3.34
C ALA A 40 -5.22 -11.06 -3.75
N TYR A 41 -6.26 -11.43 -4.50
CA TYR A 41 -7.50 -10.75 -4.84
C TYR A 41 -7.89 -9.60 -3.90
N GLY A 42 -8.38 -8.50 -4.49
CA GLY A 42 -9.18 -7.53 -3.76
C GLY A 42 -10.42 -8.20 -3.20
N LEU A 43 -10.36 -8.64 -1.95
CA LEU A 43 -11.53 -9.19 -1.28
C LEU A 43 -12.51 -8.03 -1.07
N PRO A 44 -13.81 -8.20 -1.40
CA PRO A 44 -14.83 -7.31 -0.86
C PRO A 44 -14.65 -7.33 0.65
N GLY A 45 -14.21 -6.20 1.20
CA GLY A 45 -13.98 -6.05 2.61
C GLY A 45 -14.97 -5.05 3.15
N THR A 46 -15.48 -5.36 4.33
CA THR A 46 -16.36 -4.45 5.03
C THR A 46 -15.52 -3.38 5.70
N ASN A 47 -15.76 -2.11 5.36
CA ASN A 47 -15.27 -0.99 6.15
C ASN A 47 -15.61 -1.17 7.64
N GLY A 48 -14.82 -0.58 8.52
CA GLY A 48 -15.15 -0.64 9.94
C GLY A 48 -14.01 -0.41 10.90
N ILE A 49 -12.79 -0.10 10.42
CA ILE A 49 -11.72 0.28 11.32
C ILE A 49 -12.11 1.60 11.99
N PRO A 50 -12.20 1.65 13.33
CA PRO A 50 -12.53 2.90 14.00
C PRO A 50 -11.45 3.93 13.76
N LYS A 51 -11.85 5.14 13.37
CA LYS A 51 -10.92 6.25 13.12
C LYS A 51 -10.02 6.50 14.32
N ALA A 52 -10.59 6.49 15.53
CA ALA A 52 -9.83 6.67 16.76
C ALA A 52 -8.71 5.61 16.94
N ALA A 53 -9.00 4.34 16.62
CA ALA A 53 -8.00 3.27 16.67
C ALA A 53 -6.91 3.49 15.62
N TRP A 54 -7.28 3.79 14.37
CA TRP A 54 -6.33 4.12 13.31
C TRP A 54 -5.42 5.29 13.69
N HIS A 55 -5.98 6.43 14.10
CA HIS A 55 -5.20 7.63 14.42
C HIS A 55 -4.28 7.43 15.62
N LYS A 56 -4.68 6.60 16.59
CA LYS A 56 -3.84 6.23 17.73
C LYS A 56 -2.65 5.35 17.31
N TRP A 57 -2.85 4.40 16.40
CA TRP A 57 -1.87 3.35 16.12
C TRP A 57 -1.09 3.51 14.82
N LYS A 58 -1.53 4.31 13.85
CA LYS A 58 -0.90 4.41 12.52
C LYS A 58 0.60 4.67 12.57
N GLY A 59 1.06 5.53 13.48
CA GLY A 59 2.49 5.82 13.65
C GLY A 59 3.28 4.66 14.27
N THR A 60 2.67 3.91 15.19
CA THR A 60 3.26 2.70 15.78
C THR A 60 3.31 1.58 14.75
N ILE A 61 2.23 1.37 13.99
CA ILE A 61 2.15 0.40 12.90
C ILE A 61 3.24 0.69 11.85
N ALA A 62 3.35 1.93 11.38
CA ALA A 62 4.39 2.33 10.43
C ALA A 62 5.83 2.04 10.91
N LYS A 63 6.06 2.10 12.23
CA LYS A 63 7.36 1.72 12.82
C LYS A 63 7.50 0.20 12.97
N ALA A 64 6.41 -0.49 13.36
CA ALA A 64 6.41 -1.93 13.58
C ALA A 64 6.61 -2.72 12.28
N LEU A 65 6.11 -2.20 11.15
CA LEU A 65 6.34 -2.78 9.82
C LEU A 65 7.83 -2.82 9.43
N LYS A 66 8.71 -2.07 10.09
CA LYS A 66 10.18 -2.11 9.87
C LYS A 66 10.87 -3.23 10.65
N THR A 67 10.13 -4.00 11.43
CA THR A 67 10.65 -5.12 12.23
C THR A 67 9.82 -6.37 11.95
N PRO A 68 10.38 -7.57 12.13
CA PRO A 68 9.62 -8.81 11.97
C PRO A 68 8.31 -8.79 12.75
N LEU A 69 7.24 -9.27 12.10
CA LEU A 69 5.93 -9.50 12.72
C LEU A 69 6.03 -10.54 13.84
N MET A 70 6.88 -11.56 13.66
CA MET A 70 7.08 -12.63 14.64
C MET A 70 8.40 -12.45 15.39
N ASP A 71 8.37 -12.64 16.70
CA ASP A 71 9.54 -12.79 17.57
C ASP A 71 9.57 -14.23 18.10
N GLY A 72 10.21 -15.13 17.34
CA GLY A 72 10.06 -16.57 17.53
C GLY A 72 8.63 -17.02 17.19
N ASP A 73 7.98 -17.71 18.12
CA ASP A 73 6.64 -18.28 17.93
C ASP A 73 5.50 -17.31 18.34
N VAL A 74 5.84 -16.09 18.76
CA VAL A 74 4.86 -15.09 19.22
C VAL A 74 4.85 -13.85 18.34
N MET A 75 3.68 -13.24 18.19
CA MET A 75 3.54 -11.96 17.50
C MET A 75 4.26 -10.85 18.26
N ASN A 76 4.94 -9.98 17.53
CA ASN A 76 5.61 -8.80 18.05
C ASN A 76 4.64 -7.95 18.89
N PRO A 77 4.95 -7.68 20.18
CA PRO A 77 4.04 -6.97 21.07
C PRO A 77 3.59 -5.59 20.57
N LYS A 78 4.42 -4.91 19.77
CA LYS A 78 4.07 -3.61 19.18
C LYS A 78 2.93 -3.71 18.16
N VAL A 79 2.81 -4.86 17.49
CA VAL A 79 1.75 -5.15 16.53
C VAL A 79 0.52 -5.65 17.28
N ALA A 80 0.71 -6.57 18.24
CA ALA A 80 -0.39 -7.09 19.06
C ALA A 80 -1.16 -5.98 19.79
N GLY A 81 -0.45 -4.95 20.29
CA GLY A 81 -1.08 -3.79 20.93
C GLY A 81 -2.08 -3.02 20.04
N ALA A 82 -1.89 -3.03 18.72
CA ALA A 82 -2.83 -2.40 17.78
C ALA A 82 -4.19 -3.12 17.72
N GLY A 83 -4.25 -4.39 18.13
CA GLY A 83 -5.49 -5.17 18.27
C GLY A 83 -6.03 -5.23 19.70
N ASP A 84 -5.31 -4.73 20.70
CA ASP A 84 -5.65 -4.89 22.11
C ASP A 84 -6.54 -3.72 22.62
N PRO A 85 -7.82 -3.96 22.96
CA PRO A 85 -8.71 -2.92 23.45
C PRO A 85 -8.23 -2.26 24.75
N GLU A 86 -7.50 -2.97 25.62
CA GLU A 86 -6.97 -2.40 26.87
C GLU A 86 -5.90 -1.34 26.61
N GLN A 87 -5.17 -1.51 25.50
CA GLN A 87 -4.22 -0.53 25.00
C GLN A 87 -4.88 0.48 24.04
N GLY A 88 -6.20 0.42 23.87
CA GLY A 88 -7.01 1.16 22.91
C GLY A 88 -6.64 0.90 21.46
N GLY A 89 -6.22 -0.32 21.15
CA GLY A 89 -6.29 -0.92 19.82
C GLY A 89 -7.71 -1.38 19.48
N ASP A 90 -7.85 -1.96 18.29
CA ASP A 90 -9.10 -2.56 17.82
C ASP A 90 -8.78 -3.80 16.98
N GLU A 91 -9.44 -4.92 17.27
CA GLU A 91 -9.20 -6.19 16.58
C GLU A 91 -9.38 -6.09 15.06
N ARG A 92 -10.28 -5.21 14.57
CA ARG A 92 -10.48 -4.98 13.13
C ARG A 92 -9.27 -4.29 12.50
N LEU A 93 -8.62 -3.38 13.22
CA LEU A 93 -7.38 -2.75 12.74
C LEU A 93 -6.28 -3.79 12.58
N LEU A 94 -6.10 -4.67 13.57
CA LEU A 94 -5.12 -5.75 13.49
C LEU A 94 -5.47 -6.74 12.37
N ARG A 95 -6.74 -7.13 12.25
CA ARG A 95 -7.21 -8.03 11.19
C ARG A 95 -6.91 -7.48 9.80
N HIS A 96 -7.34 -6.25 9.50
CA HIS A 96 -7.07 -5.65 8.19
C HIS A 96 -5.57 -5.39 7.95
N LEU A 97 -4.79 -5.10 8.99
CA LEU A 97 -3.34 -5.03 8.87
C LEU A 97 -2.73 -6.38 8.45
N LEU A 98 -3.21 -7.49 9.01
CA LEU A 98 -2.77 -8.84 8.64
C LEU A 98 -3.24 -9.20 7.23
N GLU A 99 -4.51 -8.96 6.89
CA GLU A 99 -5.06 -9.16 5.55
C GLU A 99 -4.28 -8.38 4.49
N CYS A 100 -3.90 -7.13 4.77
CA CYS A 100 -3.08 -6.32 3.88
C CYS A 100 -1.61 -6.78 3.78
N THR A 101 -1.14 -7.69 4.64
CA THR A 101 0.30 -8.06 4.71
C THR A 101 0.58 -9.55 4.50
N VAL A 102 0.25 -10.37 5.50
CA VAL A 102 0.54 -11.81 5.54
C VAL A 102 -0.70 -12.66 5.26
N GLY A 103 -1.86 -12.01 5.06
CA GLY A 103 -3.16 -12.63 4.88
C GLY A 103 -3.78 -13.14 6.19
N GLY A 104 -4.77 -14.02 6.05
CA GLY A 104 -5.53 -14.60 7.16
C GLY A 104 -5.61 -16.12 7.07
N GLU A 105 -6.03 -16.75 8.17
CA GLU A 105 -6.48 -18.14 8.10
C GLU A 105 -7.81 -18.16 7.36
N ALA A 106 -7.87 -18.66 6.11
CA ALA A 106 -9.16 -18.85 5.47
C ALA A 106 -9.95 -19.87 6.29
N SER A 107 -11.25 -19.65 6.40
CA SER A 107 -12.20 -20.49 7.14
C SER A 107 -12.25 -21.95 6.66
N GLU A 108 -11.51 -22.32 5.61
CA GLU A 108 -11.47 -23.65 5.00
C GLU A 108 -10.05 -24.25 4.86
N GLY A 109 -9.05 -23.73 5.59
CA GLY A 109 -7.75 -24.39 5.73
C GLY A 109 -6.71 -24.09 4.64
N GLU A 110 -7.01 -23.18 3.71
CA GLU A 110 -6.00 -22.53 2.86
C GLU A 110 -5.60 -21.21 3.53
N ALA A 111 -4.30 -20.97 3.72
CA ALA A 111 -3.86 -19.64 4.16
C ALA A 111 -4.14 -18.67 3.00
N SER A 112 -4.90 -17.60 3.24
CA SER A 112 -4.98 -16.54 2.23
C SER A 112 -3.66 -15.79 2.22
N GLU A 113 -3.17 -15.44 1.03
CA GLU A 113 -2.03 -14.54 0.89
C GLU A 113 -2.48 -13.11 1.23
N GLY A 114 -1.53 -12.24 1.58
CA GLY A 114 -1.82 -10.84 1.86
C GLY A 114 -2.15 -10.05 0.59
N MET A 115 -2.91 -8.97 0.73
CA MET A 115 -3.32 -8.12 -0.39
C MET A 115 -2.17 -7.32 -1.02
N VAL A 116 -1.12 -6.98 -0.24
CA VAL A 116 0.00 -6.18 -0.74
C VAL A 116 1.18 -7.06 -1.11
N SER A 117 1.55 -7.03 -2.40
CA SER A 117 2.72 -7.73 -2.92
C SER A 117 4.01 -7.41 -2.15
N GLY A 118 4.76 -8.46 -1.78
CA GLY A 118 6.01 -8.36 -1.03
C GLY A 118 5.81 -8.07 0.47
N ALA A 119 4.58 -7.91 0.94
CA ALA A 119 4.31 -7.67 2.35
C ALA A 119 4.38 -8.94 3.20
N SER A 120 4.33 -10.14 2.60
CA SER A 120 4.46 -11.39 3.36
C SER A 120 5.85 -11.55 4.00
N ALA A 121 6.87 -10.92 3.39
CA ALA A 121 8.22 -10.81 3.95
C ALA A 121 8.24 -10.23 5.38
N TRP A 122 7.21 -9.46 5.76
CA TRP A 122 7.04 -8.93 7.11
C TRP A 122 7.03 -10.01 8.18
N ARG A 123 6.58 -11.23 7.84
CA ARG A 123 6.51 -12.34 8.78
C ARG A 123 7.86 -12.64 9.44
N GLN A 124 8.93 -12.54 8.65
CA GLN A 124 10.29 -12.91 9.05
C GLN A 124 11.25 -11.72 9.10
N GLY A 125 10.90 -10.61 8.45
CA GLY A 125 11.76 -9.44 8.29
C GLY A 125 11.00 -8.12 8.45
N GLY A 126 11.73 -7.01 8.42
CA GLY A 126 11.11 -5.70 8.22
C GLY A 126 10.78 -5.46 6.74
N LEU A 127 9.76 -4.66 6.48
CA LEU A 127 9.37 -4.24 5.14
C LEU A 127 10.15 -3.02 4.67
N GLU A 128 10.33 -2.94 3.35
CA GLU A 128 10.86 -1.74 2.70
C GLU A 128 9.86 -0.59 2.76
N GLU A 129 10.37 0.65 2.72
CA GLU A 129 9.53 1.86 2.89
C GLU A 129 8.40 1.95 1.86
N GLN A 130 8.64 1.50 0.61
CA GLN A 130 7.60 1.48 -0.41
C GLN A 130 6.48 0.48 -0.07
N VAL A 131 6.83 -0.73 0.35
CA VAL A 131 5.85 -1.76 0.74
C VAL A 131 5.08 -1.30 1.97
N ILE A 132 5.74 -0.64 2.94
CA ILE A 132 5.08 -0.03 4.11
C ILE A 132 4.00 0.96 3.68
N ASN A 133 4.32 1.86 2.73
CA ASN A 133 3.34 2.84 2.25
C ASN A 133 2.14 2.15 1.60
N ASN A 134 2.36 1.12 0.79
CA ASN A 134 1.28 0.35 0.17
C ASN A 134 0.40 -0.37 1.21
N VAL A 135 1.02 -0.96 2.25
CA VAL A 135 0.28 -1.58 3.37
C VAL A 135 -0.57 -0.54 4.10
N LEU A 136 -0.03 0.65 4.35
CA LEU A 136 -0.80 1.72 4.99
C LEU A 136 -1.97 2.17 4.10
N GLU A 137 -1.77 2.32 2.79
CA GLU A 137 -2.85 2.62 1.84
C GLU A 137 -3.96 1.58 1.86
N CYS A 138 -3.59 0.28 1.86
CA CYS A 138 -4.53 -0.82 1.99
C CYS A 138 -5.34 -0.73 3.29
N VAL A 139 -4.69 -0.47 4.43
CA VAL A 139 -5.40 -0.32 5.72
C VAL A 139 -6.29 0.92 5.75
N ILE A 140 -5.82 2.05 5.18
CA ILE A 140 -6.58 3.32 5.09
C ILE A 140 -7.88 3.12 4.30
N ALA A 141 -7.89 2.24 3.30
CA ALA A 141 -9.08 1.93 2.54
C ALA A 141 -10.23 1.48 3.46
N PHE A 142 -9.94 0.70 4.50
CA PHE A 142 -10.92 0.17 5.47
C PHE A 142 -11.24 1.12 6.65
N VAL A 143 -10.58 2.28 6.73
CA VAL A 143 -10.82 3.28 7.79
C VAL A 143 -12.14 3.98 7.56
N ASN A 144 -13.12 3.58 8.38
CA ASN A 144 -14.40 4.25 8.50
C ASN A 144 -15.16 3.73 9.73
N ASP A 145 -15.52 4.60 10.67
CA ASP A 145 -16.31 4.22 11.84
C ASP A 145 -17.82 4.46 11.67
N LYS A 146 -18.24 5.09 10.56
CA LYS A 146 -19.64 5.39 10.29
C LYS A 146 -20.36 4.27 9.56
N MET A 147 -19.63 3.36 8.90
CA MET A 147 -20.27 2.25 8.17
C MET A 147 -19.60 0.92 8.48
N ASP A 148 -20.21 0.25 9.43
CA ASP A 148 -20.19 -1.20 9.47
C ASP A 148 -21.08 -1.68 8.31
N GLY A 149 -20.51 -2.34 7.29
CA GLY A 149 -21.30 -3.01 6.24
C GLY A 149 -21.21 -2.46 4.81
N VAL A 150 -20.39 -1.43 4.51
CA VAL A 150 -20.16 -1.04 3.10
C VAL A 150 -18.91 -1.70 2.57
N ASP A 151 -19.14 -2.46 1.50
CA ASP A 151 -18.11 -3.13 0.76
C ASP A 151 -17.29 -2.10 -0.02
N ILE A 152 -15.98 -2.22 0.12
CA ILE A 152 -15.02 -1.49 -0.70
C ILE A 152 -14.27 -2.47 -1.59
N LEU A 153 -13.92 -1.98 -2.78
CA LEU A 153 -12.96 -2.64 -3.65
C LEU A 153 -11.73 -1.75 -3.71
N ILE A 154 -10.58 -2.35 -3.45
CA ILE A 154 -9.28 -1.70 -3.52
C ILE A 154 -8.66 -2.09 -4.86
N SER A 155 -8.33 -1.12 -5.71
CA SER A 155 -7.72 -1.39 -7.02
C SER A 155 -6.24 -1.02 -7.07
N GLY A 156 -5.46 -1.85 -7.76
CA GLY A 156 -4.03 -1.75 -8.00
C GLY A 156 -3.61 -2.73 -9.11
N ALA A 157 -2.31 -2.85 -9.44
CA ALA A 157 -1.86 -3.98 -10.25
C ALA A 157 -2.34 -5.26 -9.55
N GLN A 158 -3.05 -6.15 -10.27
CA GLN A 158 -3.72 -7.36 -9.75
C GLN A 158 -5.15 -7.19 -9.22
N LEU A 159 -6.04 -6.73 -10.10
CA LEU A 159 -7.40 -7.29 -10.07
C LEU A 159 -7.34 -8.75 -10.54
N ASP A 160 -8.28 -9.56 -10.07
CA ASP A 160 -8.58 -10.77 -10.81
C ASP A 160 -9.01 -10.41 -12.22
N GLY A 161 -8.94 -11.37 -13.12
CA GLY A 161 -9.62 -11.22 -14.40
C GLY A 161 -11.15 -11.25 -14.24
N GLU A 162 -11.69 -11.18 -13.02
CA GLU A 162 -13.12 -11.21 -12.76
C GLU A 162 -13.68 -9.80 -12.75
N GLU A 163 -14.90 -9.68 -13.26
CA GLU A 163 -15.61 -8.42 -13.21
C GLU A 163 -16.24 -8.29 -11.83
N HIS A 164 -16.04 -7.15 -11.18
CA HIS A 164 -16.75 -6.75 -9.97
C HIS A 164 -17.78 -5.66 -10.33
N PRO A 165 -18.88 -6.01 -11.03
CA PRO A 165 -19.81 -5.04 -11.59
C PRO A 165 -20.54 -4.22 -10.53
N ASP A 166 -20.56 -4.67 -9.27
CA ASP A 166 -21.20 -3.94 -8.18
C ASP A 166 -20.37 -2.71 -7.74
N PHE A 167 -19.05 -2.70 -7.96
CA PHE A 167 -18.15 -1.61 -7.55
C PHE A 167 -17.99 -0.57 -8.66
N MET A 168 -19.07 0.17 -8.93
CA MET A 168 -19.13 1.11 -10.06
C MET A 168 -18.61 2.51 -9.74
N HIS A 169 -18.40 2.84 -8.47
CA HIS A 169 -18.13 4.21 -8.04
C HIS A 169 -16.68 4.39 -7.59
N ARG A 170 -15.87 5.07 -8.41
CA ARG A 170 -14.52 5.49 -8.03
C ARG A 170 -14.62 6.53 -6.91
N GLU A 171 -14.06 6.24 -5.74
CA GLU A 171 -14.07 7.16 -4.61
C GLU A 171 -12.89 8.13 -4.69
N ALA A 172 -11.68 7.64 -4.38
CA ALA A 172 -10.48 8.46 -4.28
C ALA A 172 -9.20 7.63 -4.43
N VAL A 173 -8.12 8.31 -4.85
CA VAL A 173 -6.77 7.77 -4.79
C VAL A 173 -6.11 8.20 -3.49
N TRP A 174 -5.59 7.23 -2.75
CA TRP A 174 -4.92 7.39 -1.47
C TRP A 174 -3.43 7.11 -1.63
N CYS A 175 -2.59 8.07 -1.24
CA CYS A 175 -1.14 7.98 -1.30
C CYS A 175 -0.55 8.17 0.11
N ALA A 176 -0.23 7.08 0.81
CA ALA A 176 0.31 7.16 2.17
C ALA A 176 1.81 7.44 2.16
N ASN A 177 2.33 8.05 3.21
CA ASN A 177 3.75 8.29 3.38
C ASN A 177 4.16 8.17 4.85
N ALA A 178 4.96 7.16 5.16
CA ALA A 178 5.52 6.94 6.49
C ALA A 178 6.92 7.56 6.63
N ARG A 179 7.05 8.71 7.30
CA ARG A 179 8.34 9.36 7.58
C ARG A 179 8.58 9.48 9.07
N GLY A 180 9.66 8.84 9.56
CA GLY A 180 9.99 8.88 11.00
C GLY A 180 8.90 8.31 11.91
N GLY A 181 7.95 7.54 11.36
CA GLY A 181 6.77 7.05 12.05
C GLY A 181 5.63 8.06 12.21
N ALA A 182 5.68 9.20 11.53
CA ALA A 182 4.49 9.96 11.17
C ALA A 182 3.91 9.40 9.86
N VAL A 183 2.58 9.36 9.76
CA VAL A 183 1.85 8.91 8.57
C VAL A 183 1.05 10.07 8.01
N TYR A 184 1.41 10.46 6.79
CA TYR A 184 0.73 11.48 5.99
C TYR A 184 0.02 10.79 4.82
N VAL A 185 -1.14 11.33 4.42
CA VAL A 185 -1.94 10.75 3.34
C VAL A 185 -2.34 11.86 2.39
N ASP A 186 -1.78 11.84 1.19
CA ASP A 186 -2.28 12.67 0.09
C ASP A 186 -3.51 11.96 -0.49
N VAL A 187 -4.61 12.69 -0.66
CA VAL A 187 -5.84 12.13 -1.25
C VAL A 187 -6.34 12.95 -2.43
N TYR A 188 -6.75 12.24 -3.49
CA TYR A 188 -7.27 12.82 -4.73
C TYR A 188 -8.67 12.27 -4.98
N THR A 189 -9.68 13.15 -5.00
CA THR A 189 -11.09 12.78 -5.23
C THR A 189 -11.34 12.52 -6.71
N THR A 190 -12.32 11.69 -7.03
CA THR A 190 -12.80 11.61 -8.43
C THR A 190 -13.96 12.56 -8.68
N ALA A 191 -14.17 12.91 -9.96
CA ALA A 191 -15.36 13.64 -10.38
C ALA A 191 -16.67 12.84 -10.15
N SER A 192 -16.61 11.53 -9.96
CA SER A 192 -17.77 10.72 -9.58
C SER A 192 -18.19 11.04 -8.15
N LEU A 193 -17.24 11.03 -7.21
CA LEU A 193 -17.49 11.31 -5.81
C LEU A 193 -17.99 12.74 -5.60
N GLU A 194 -17.35 13.74 -6.22
CA GLU A 194 -17.76 15.16 -6.11
C GLU A 194 -19.21 15.41 -6.57
N ARG A 195 -19.68 14.67 -7.58
CA ARG A 195 -21.06 14.81 -8.07
C ARG A 195 -22.08 14.06 -7.22
N GLY A 196 -21.66 12.98 -6.56
CA GLY A 196 -22.54 12.08 -5.82
C GLY A 196 -22.85 12.56 -4.40
N CYS A 197 -21.85 13.05 -3.67
CA CYS A 197 -21.96 13.19 -2.23
C CYS A 197 -22.84 14.36 -1.75
N GLY A 198 -23.16 15.36 -2.57
CA GLY A 198 -24.03 16.48 -2.15
C GLY A 198 -23.43 17.39 -1.07
N ILE A 199 -22.28 17.03 -0.49
CA ILE A 199 -21.37 17.86 0.28
C ILE A 199 -20.06 18.07 -0.51
N ASP A 200 -19.22 18.96 -0.01
CA ASP A 200 -17.86 19.11 -0.52
C ASP A 200 -17.07 17.78 -0.33
N ALA A 201 -16.42 17.29 -1.39
CA ALA A 201 -15.76 15.99 -1.35
C ALA A 201 -14.56 15.95 -0.39
N GLU A 202 -13.90 17.09 -0.13
CA GLU A 202 -12.88 17.19 0.90
C GLU A 202 -13.51 16.89 2.27
N ALA A 203 -14.66 17.52 2.56
CA ALA A 203 -15.41 17.27 3.79
C ALA A 203 -15.90 15.82 3.90
N ALA A 204 -16.35 15.20 2.80
CA ALA A 204 -16.76 13.78 2.80
C ALA A 204 -15.59 12.85 3.16
N LEU A 205 -14.43 13.05 2.54
CA LEU A 205 -13.25 12.22 2.79
C LEU A 205 -12.68 12.43 4.19
N ALA A 206 -12.71 13.64 4.73
CA ALA A 206 -12.36 13.84 6.14
C ALA A 206 -13.37 13.24 7.09
N GLN A 207 -14.68 13.29 6.79
CA GLN A 207 -15.68 12.57 7.57
C GLN A 207 -15.48 11.06 7.53
N ARG A 208 -14.86 10.50 6.48
CA ARG A 208 -14.48 9.09 6.37
C ARG A 208 -13.22 8.75 7.16
N TYR A 209 -12.22 9.62 7.13
CA TYR A 209 -10.88 9.33 7.65
C TYR A 209 -10.61 9.91 9.04
N CYS A 210 -10.95 11.18 9.29
CA CYS A 210 -10.58 11.94 10.50
C CYS A 210 -11.62 11.83 11.63
N THR A 211 -11.16 11.87 12.88
CA THR A 211 -12.01 11.88 14.08
C THR A 211 -12.78 13.19 14.23
N GLU A 212 -14.02 13.11 14.73
CA GLU A 212 -14.82 14.30 15.06
C GLU A 212 -14.17 15.08 16.22
N GLY A 213 -14.10 16.41 16.10
CA GLY A 213 -13.62 17.30 17.17
C GLY A 213 -12.12 17.63 17.14
N GLU A 214 -11.35 17.06 16.22
CA GLU A 214 -10.03 17.60 15.86
C GLU A 214 -10.23 18.70 14.81
N GLU A 215 -10.16 19.96 15.26
CA GLU A 215 -10.22 21.14 14.39
C GLU A 215 -8.94 21.27 13.53
N ALA A 216 -8.76 20.40 12.54
CA ALA A 216 -8.16 20.69 11.22
C ALA A 216 -7.79 19.40 10.49
N PHE A 217 -8.14 19.34 9.20
CA PHE A 217 -7.60 18.38 8.21
C PHE A 217 -6.08 18.16 8.34
N ALA A 218 -5.34 19.22 8.70
CA ALA A 218 -3.89 19.19 8.89
C ALA A 218 -3.42 18.34 10.09
N GLU A 219 -4.24 18.18 11.14
CA GLU A 219 -3.85 17.47 12.37
C GLU A 219 -4.03 15.95 12.25
N CYS A 220 -5.09 15.51 11.56
CA CYS A 220 -5.31 14.09 11.29
C CYS A 220 -4.34 13.52 10.21
N GLY A 221 -3.56 14.38 9.54
CA GLY A 221 -2.53 13.98 8.58
C GLY A 221 -3.06 13.62 7.19
N LEU A 222 -4.24 14.13 6.83
CA LEU A 222 -4.84 14.02 5.50
C LEU A 222 -4.57 15.33 4.74
N ASP A 223 -4.00 15.25 3.54
CA ASP A 223 -3.79 16.40 2.64
C ASP A 223 -4.63 16.23 1.39
N TYR A 224 -5.65 17.08 1.22
CA TYR A 224 -6.51 17.05 0.04
C TYR A 224 -5.82 17.73 -1.14
N ARG A 225 -5.59 16.96 -2.20
CA ARG A 225 -4.83 17.40 -3.38
C ARG A 225 -5.72 17.83 -4.55
N GLY A 226 -7.04 17.84 -4.34
CA GLY A 226 -8.04 18.18 -5.35
C GLY A 226 -8.47 16.99 -6.22
N LEU A 227 -9.16 17.31 -7.31
CA LEU A 227 -9.63 16.35 -8.30
C LEU A 227 -8.48 15.59 -8.97
N LEU A 228 -8.61 14.26 -8.99
CA LEU A 228 -7.73 13.32 -9.65
C LEU A 228 -7.53 13.69 -11.12
N GLU A 229 -8.61 14.01 -11.83
CA GLU A 229 -8.60 14.36 -13.27
C GLU A 229 -7.89 15.68 -13.58
N ARG A 230 -7.65 16.53 -12.56
CA ARG A 230 -6.90 17.78 -12.68
C ARG A 230 -5.50 17.69 -12.07
N SER A 231 -5.16 16.54 -11.51
CA SER A 231 -3.90 16.32 -10.81
C SER A 231 -2.79 15.90 -11.77
N ARG A 232 -1.60 15.64 -11.21
CA ARG A 232 -0.49 14.99 -11.94
C ARG A 232 -0.49 13.47 -11.80
N CYS A 233 -1.49 12.92 -11.11
CA CYS A 233 -1.66 11.48 -11.04
C CYS A 233 -2.10 10.96 -12.40
N ARG A 234 -1.57 9.80 -12.78
CA ARG A 234 -1.98 9.10 -14.00
C ARG A 234 -2.31 7.67 -13.67
N GLU A 235 -3.32 7.13 -14.33
CA GLU A 235 -3.56 5.69 -14.31
C GLU A 235 -2.36 5.01 -14.97
N VAL A 236 -1.82 3.99 -14.33
CA VAL A 236 -0.72 3.19 -14.87
C VAL A 236 -1.32 2.23 -15.89
N GLU A 237 -0.77 2.21 -17.11
CA GLU A 237 -1.26 1.31 -18.14
C GLU A 237 -1.15 -0.16 -17.68
N PRO A 238 -2.10 -1.02 -18.09
CA PRO A 238 -2.02 -2.45 -17.86
C PRO A 238 -0.63 -2.98 -18.22
N SER A 239 -0.04 -3.82 -17.36
CA SER A 239 1.11 -4.61 -17.81
C SER A 239 0.67 -5.54 -18.96
N GLU A 240 1.63 -6.02 -19.75
CA GLU A 240 1.42 -6.97 -20.86
C GLU A 240 0.67 -8.27 -20.43
N TYR A 241 0.52 -8.48 -19.11
CA TYR A 241 -0.23 -9.55 -18.47
C TYR A 241 -1.70 -9.22 -18.14
N GLY A 242 -2.26 -8.14 -18.68
CA GLY A 242 -3.72 -7.92 -18.74
C GLY A 242 -4.38 -7.27 -17.52
N HIS A 243 -3.64 -6.54 -16.68
CA HIS A 243 -4.23 -5.87 -15.52
C HIS A 243 -5.07 -4.64 -15.93
N GLN A 244 -6.40 -4.76 -15.94
CA GLN A 244 -7.27 -3.63 -16.27
C GLN A 244 -7.44 -2.67 -15.09
N GLY A 245 -6.68 -1.57 -15.08
CA GLY A 245 -7.05 -0.32 -14.44
C GLY A 245 -6.97 -0.25 -12.90
N GLY A 246 -7.04 0.97 -12.38
CA GLY A 246 -7.18 1.24 -10.94
C GLY A 246 -5.88 1.46 -10.15
N GLN A 247 -4.71 1.26 -10.73
CA GLN A 247 -3.45 1.73 -10.13
C GLN A 247 -3.10 3.13 -10.63
N TYR A 248 -2.70 4.02 -9.72
CA TYR A 248 -2.34 5.39 -10.06
C TYR A 248 -0.91 5.71 -9.66
N GLU A 249 -0.19 6.37 -10.55
CA GLU A 249 1.11 6.95 -10.24
C GLU A 249 0.95 8.44 -9.95
N CYS A 250 1.14 8.84 -8.70
CA CYS A 250 1.09 10.22 -8.24
C CYS A 250 2.48 10.69 -7.80
N GLY A 251 3.06 11.64 -8.52
CA GLY A 251 4.37 12.20 -8.13
C GLY A 251 5.52 11.19 -8.15
N GLY A 252 5.49 10.22 -9.07
CA GLY A 252 6.52 9.17 -9.18
C GLY A 252 6.30 7.97 -8.26
N ARG A 253 5.13 7.86 -7.62
CA ARG A 253 4.80 6.81 -6.65
C ARG A 253 3.49 6.14 -7.01
N LEU A 254 3.45 4.83 -6.87
CA LEU A 254 2.22 4.07 -6.97
C LEU A 254 1.33 4.35 -5.75
N CYS A 255 0.05 4.51 -6.00
CA CYS A 255 -0.99 4.79 -5.02
C CYS A 255 -2.23 3.94 -5.30
N THR A 256 -3.04 3.80 -4.27
CA THR A 256 -4.19 2.90 -4.25
C THR A 256 -5.49 3.66 -4.49
N MET A 257 -6.38 3.13 -5.34
CA MET A 257 -7.73 3.67 -5.53
C MET A 257 -8.75 2.83 -4.77
N THR A 258 -9.71 3.49 -4.13
CA THR A 258 -10.90 2.84 -3.57
C THR A 258 -12.11 2.99 -4.47
N TRP A 259 -12.90 1.94 -4.53
CA TRP A 259 -14.19 1.88 -5.23
C TRP A 259 -15.28 1.47 -4.26
N LEU A 260 -16.48 1.97 -4.51
CA LEU A 260 -17.65 1.76 -3.68
C LEU A 260 -18.78 1.12 -4.51
N THR A 261 -19.62 0.36 -3.82
CA THR A 261 -20.88 -0.14 -4.37
C THR A 261 -21.99 0.91 -4.40
N ASP A 262 -21.89 1.96 -3.57
CA ASP A 262 -22.83 3.10 -3.49
C ASP A 262 -22.11 4.45 -3.60
N ILE A 263 -22.68 5.39 -4.35
CA ILE A 263 -22.14 6.75 -4.57
C ILE A 263 -22.54 7.74 -3.47
N THR A 264 -23.52 7.39 -2.63
CA THR A 264 -24.05 8.24 -1.54
C THR A 264 -23.95 7.56 -0.17
N PRO A 265 -22.74 7.15 0.26
CA PRO A 265 -22.55 6.60 1.60
C PRO A 265 -22.93 7.59 2.70
N ASP A 266 -23.20 7.12 3.92
CA ASP A 266 -23.65 7.98 5.03
C ASP A 266 -22.65 9.11 5.37
N TRP A 267 -21.34 8.88 5.19
CA TRP A 267 -20.31 9.93 5.37
C TRP A 267 -20.30 11.00 4.27
N CYS A 268 -21.05 10.78 3.19
CA CYS A 268 -21.34 11.78 2.19
C CYS A 268 -22.54 12.66 2.57
N GLN A 269 -23.28 12.34 3.63
CA GLN A 269 -24.31 13.24 4.14
C GLN A 269 -23.68 14.34 5.01
N PRO A 270 -24.25 15.56 5.05
CA PRO A 270 -23.83 16.56 6.02
C PRO A 270 -24.09 16.03 7.44
N PRO A 271 -23.19 16.31 8.41
CA PRO A 271 -23.39 15.87 9.78
C PRO A 271 -24.69 16.46 10.34
N PRO A 272 -25.44 15.71 11.16
CA PRO A 272 -26.64 16.23 11.80
C PRO A 272 -26.28 17.45 12.67
N PRO A 273 -27.16 18.45 12.79
CA PRO A 273 -26.92 19.59 13.66
C PRO A 273 -26.72 19.10 15.11
N PRO A 274 -25.88 19.79 15.91
CA PRO A 274 -25.66 19.41 17.30
C PRO A 274 -26.98 19.38 18.07
N PRO A 275 -27.16 18.45 19.03
CA PRO A 275 -28.38 18.38 19.82
C PRO A 275 -28.58 19.70 20.57
N THR A 276 -29.76 20.29 20.41
CA THR A 276 -30.19 21.54 21.07
C THR A 276 -30.55 21.33 22.54
#